data_AF-A0A2P2IEM9-F1
#
_entry.id   AF-A0A2P2IEM9-F1
#
_cell.length_a   1.000
_cell.length_b   1.000
_cell.length_c   1.000
_cell.angle_alpha   90.00
_cell.angle_beta   90.00
_cell.angle_gamma   90.00
#
_symmetry.space_group_name_H-M   'P 1'
#
loop_
_entity.id
_entity.type
_entity.pdbx_description
1 polymer ?
#
loop_
_entity_poly.entity_id
_entity_poly.type
_entity_poly.pdbx_seq_one_letter_code
_entity_poly.pdbx_strand_id
1 'polypeptide(L)'
;VVLVTATVPYVFIMIFLVRAVTLDGAGDGLKYLFSPNWRLLLDVKVWVNAAAQNFNSIGIGFGSMITFSSYNKFSNNLLMDVWLIAMVNAGTSLLAGIIVFSTMGNIGYELGKNITEVVA
;
A
#
# COMPACT_ATOMS: atom_id res chain seq x y z
N VAL A 1 -21.02 11.93 -2.47
CA VAL A 1 -20.46 10.70 -3.09
C VAL A 1 -19.05 10.43 -2.59
N VAL A 2 -18.06 11.29 -2.89
CA VAL A 2 -16.64 11.08 -2.51
C VAL A 2 -16.44 10.86 -1.01
N LEU A 3 -17.16 11.58 -0.14
CA LEU A 3 -17.06 11.38 1.32
C LEU A 3 -17.33 9.93 1.73
N VAL A 4 -18.28 9.24 1.09
CA VAL A 4 -18.59 7.83 1.38
C VAL A 4 -17.59 6.92 0.68
N THR A 5 -17.38 7.11 -0.63
CA THR A 5 -16.55 6.20 -1.44
C THR A 5 -15.07 6.25 -1.07
N ALA A 6 -14.58 7.37 -0.53
CA ALA A 6 -13.19 7.49 -0.09
C ALA A 6 -12.98 7.08 1.38
N THR A 7 -13.97 7.22 2.26
CA THR A 7 -13.78 6.93 3.71
C THR A 7 -14.16 5.51 4.11
N VAL A 8 -15.23 4.94 3.54
CA VAL A 8 -15.68 3.58 3.86
C VAL A 8 -14.58 2.52 3.63
N PRO A 9 -13.76 2.58 2.56
CA PRO A 9 -12.64 1.66 2.41
C PRO A 9 -11.67 1.65 3.60
N TYR A 10 -11.45 2.79 4.27
CA TYR A 10 -10.58 2.82 5.45
C TYR A 10 -11.17 2.05 6.64
N VAL A 11 -12.49 2.05 6.79
CA VAL A 11 -13.16 1.23 7.82
C VAL A 11 -12.89 -0.26 7.55
N PHE A 12 -13.04 -0.70 6.30
CA PHE A 12 -12.73 -2.08 5.91
C PHE A 12 -11.25 -2.42 6.06
N ILE A 13 -10.35 -1.53 5.67
CA ILE A 13 -8.90 -1.70 5.88
C ILE A 13 -8.61 -1.92 7.36
N MET A 14 -9.21 -1.15 8.27
CA MET A 14 -9.00 -1.34 9.70
C MET A 14 -9.54 -2.68 10.21
N ILE A 15 -10.74 -3.09 9.78
CA ILE A 15 -11.32 -4.39 10.15
C ILE A 15 -10.45 -5.55 9.63
N PHE A 16 -10.05 -5.49 8.36
CA PHE A 16 -9.20 -6.51 7.74
C PHE A 16 -7.80 -6.53 8.32
N LEU A 17 -7.24 -5.37 8.68
CA LEU A 17 -5.95 -5.29 9.35
C LEU A 17 -5.99 -6.04 10.68
N VAL A 18 -6.96 -5.72 11.54
CA VAL A 18 -7.11 -6.40 12.84
C VAL A 18 -7.32 -7.90 12.65
N ARG A 19 -8.17 -8.30 11.70
CA ARG A 19 -8.39 -9.73 11.44
C ARG A 19 -7.13 -10.41 10.91
N ALA A 20 -6.46 -9.84 9.92
CA ALA A 20 -5.32 -10.46 9.26
C ALA A 20 -4.14 -10.66 10.21
N VAL A 21 -3.83 -9.67 11.06
CA VAL A 21 -2.69 -9.77 12.00
C VAL A 21 -2.97 -10.67 13.20
N THR A 22 -4.24 -11.02 13.47
CA THR A 22 -4.65 -11.93 14.55
C THR A 22 -4.78 -13.39 14.11
N LEU A 23 -4.58 -13.68 12.82
CA LEU A 23 -4.59 -15.06 12.31
C LEU A 23 -3.32 -15.81 12.72
N ASP A 24 -3.45 -17.11 12.95
CA ASP A 24 -2.30 -18.00 13.14
C ASP A 24 -1.43 -18.00 11.87
N GLY A 25 -0.11 -17.96 12.04
CA GLY A 25 0.83 -17.86 10.91
C GLY A 25 1.02 -16.46 10.31
N ALA A 26 0.22 -15.46 10.71
CA ALA A 26 0.36 -14.09 10.19
C ALA A 26 1.75 -13.48 10.45
N GLY A 27 2.39 -13.88 11.56
CA GLY A 27 3.75 -13.44 11.91
C GLY A 27 4.80 -13.81 10.87
N ASP A 28 4.70 -14.97 10.23
CA ASP A 28 5.63 -15.39 9.17
C ASP A 28 5.49 -14.52 7.92
N GLY A 29 4.25 -14.17 7.58
CA GLY A 29 3.94 -13.21 6.51
C GLY A 29 4.52 -11.82 6.78
N LEU A 30 4.34 -11.30 7.99
CA LEU A 30 4.89 -10.00 8.39
C LEU A 30 6.42 -10.01 8.40
N LYS A 31 7.02 -11.09 8.90
CA LYS A 31 8.48 -11.27 8.89
C LYS A 31 9.01 -11.27 7.47
N TYR A 32 8.33 -11.91 6.53
CA TYR A 32 8.69 -11.87 5.12
C TYR A 32 8.62 -10.45 4.54
N LEU A 33 7.50 -9.74 4.77
CA LEU A 33 7.30 -8.37 4.27
C LEU A 33 8.38 -7.39 4.76
N PHE A 34 8.75 -7.47 6.03
CA PHE A 34 9.70 -6.55 6.67
C PHE A 34 11.15 -7.08 6.71
N SER A 35 11.46 -8.18 6.02
CA SER A 35 12.83 -8.70 5.91
C SER A 35 13.47 -8.26 4.59
N PRO A 36 14.17 -7.10 4.54
CA PRO A 36 14.72 -6.58 3.32
C PRO A 36 15.87 -7.42 2.78
N ASN A 37 15.91 -7.62 1.47
CA ASN A 37 17.07 -8.13 0.76
C ASN A 37 17.84 -6.97 0.12
N TRP A 38 18.84 -6.46 0.82
CA TRP A 38 19.62 -5.29 0.41
C TRP A 38 20.35 -5.47 -0.93
N ARG A 39 20.66 -6.72 -1.32
CA ARG A 39 21.32 -7.00 -2.61
C ARG A 39 20.42 -6.64 -3.79
N LEU A 40 19.10 -6.70 -3.63
CA LEU A 40 18.15 -6.33 -4.68
C LEU A 40 18.19 -4.83 -5.02
N LEU A 41 18.65 -3.98 -4.09
CA LEU A 41 18.79 -2.54 -4.37
C LEU A 41 19.87 -2.24 -5.42
N LEU A 42 20.78 -3.17 -5.69
CA LEU A 42 21.79 -3.06 -6.75
C LEU A 42 21.21 -3.34 -8.14
N ASP A 43 20.01 -3.95 -8.22
CA ASP A 43 19.34 -4.21 -9.49
C ASP A 43 18.53 -2.98 -9.93
N VAL A 44 18.88 -2.43 -11.08
CA VAL A 44 18.18 -1.29 -11.68
C VAL A 44 16.69 -1.56 -11.90
N LYS A 45 16.29 -2.81 -12.15
CA LYS A 45 14.88 -3.18 -12.37
C LYS A 45 14.03 -2.92 -11.13
N VAL A 46 14.58 -3.05 -9.92
CA VAL A 46 13.87 -2.76 -8.67
C VAL A 46 13.48 -1.28 -8.61
N TRP A 47 14.38 -0.39 -9.02
CA TRP A 47 14.12 1.05 -9.07
C TRP A 47 13.13 1.44 -10.16
N VAL A 48 13.23 0.81 -11.34
CA VAL A 48 12.24 1.01 -12.43
C VAL A 48 10.84 0.60 -11.96
N ASN A 49 10.72 -0.56 -11.31
CA ASN A 49 9.45 -1.04 -10.78
C ASN A 49 8.91 -0.13 -9.67
N ALA A 50 9.76 0.33 -8.76
CA ALA A 50 9.36 1.26 -7.70
C ALA A 50 8.88 2.61 -8.26
N ALA A 51 9.58 3.17 -9.24
CA ALA A 51 9.19 4.41 -9.90
C ALA A 51 7.85 4.24 -10.65
N ALA A 52 7.69 3.14 -11.40
CA ALA A 52 6.46 2.82 -12.10
C ALA A 52 5.29 2.63 -11.12
N GLN A 53 5.49 1.94 -10.00
CA GLN A 53 4.47 1.76 -8.97
C GLN A 53 4.04 3.10 -8.39
N ASN A 54 4.97 3.96 -7.98
CA ASN A 54 4.63 5.26 -7.40
C ASN A 54 3.92 6.17 -8.41
N PHE A 55 4.39 6.20 -9.67
CA PHE A 55 3.78 6.98 -10.74
C PHE A 55 2.32 6.56 -11.01
N ASN A 56 2.08 5.26 -11.14
CA ASN A 56 0.74 4.73 -11.39
C ASN A 56 -0.18 4.80 -10.15
N SER A 57 0.38 4.67 -8.94
CA SER A 57 -0.40 4.73 -7.69
C SER A 57 -0.96 6.14 -7.45
N ILE A 58 -0.14 7.18 -7.64
CA ILE A 58 -0.58 8.56 -7.47
C ILE A 58 -1.35 9.04 -8.72
N GLY A 59 -1.04 8.52 -9.91
CA GLY A 59 -1.69 8.89 -11.16
C GLY A 59 -1.21 10.23 -11.72
N ILE A 60 0.07 10.56 -11.53
CA ILE A 60 0.65 11.84 -11.97
C ILE A 60 0.59 11.94 -13.49
N GLY A 61 0.16 13.10 -14.00
CA GLY A 61 0.09 13.36 -15.44
C GLY A 61 -1.15 12.82 -16.14
N PHE A 62 -2.10 12.19 -15.43
CA PHE A 62 -3.33 11.63 -16.03
C PHE A 62 -4.47 12.65 -16.16
N GLY A 63 -4.21 13.93 -15.87
CA GLY A 63 -5.18 15.03 -15.97
C GLY A 63 -6.16 15.14 -14.79
N SER A 64 -6.49 14.06 -14.09
CA SER A 64 -7.45 14.07 -12.97
C SER A 64 -7.05 15.05 -11.84
N MET A 65 -5.81 14.95 -11.35
CA MET A 65 -5.29 15.86 -10.32
C MET A 65 -5.19 17.31 -10.81
N ILE A 66 -4.86 17.52 -12.10
CA ILE A 66 -4.82 18.86 -12.70
C ILE A 66 -6.21 19.47 -12.66
N THR A 67 -7.22 18.71 -13.10
CA THR A 67 -8.62 19.12 -13.05
C THR A 67 -9.08 19.43 -11.63
N PHE A 68 -8.78 18.57 -10.64
CA PHE A 68 -9.12 18.86 -9.23
C PHE A 68 -8.43 20.13 -8.72
N SER A 69 -7.16 20.33 -9.05
CA SER A 69 -6.42 21.53 -8.62
C SER A 69 -6.98 22.82 -9.25
N SER A 70 -7.59 22.75 -10.44
CA SER A 70 -8.18 23.92 -11.12
C SER A 70 -9.39 24.51 -10.39
N TYR A 71 -10.02 23.73 -9.51
CA TYR A 71 -11.14 24.18 -8.67
C TYR A 71 -10.70 24.69 -7.28
N ASN A 72 -9.41 24.63 -6.95
CA ASN A 72 -8.90 25.12 -5.67
C ASN A 72 -8.91 26.66 -5.63
N LYS A 73 -8.99 27.20 -4.41
CA LYS A 73 -8.78 28.64 -4.19
C LYS A 73 -7.35 29.02 -4.57
N PHE A 74 -7.16 30.21 -5.14
CA PHE A 74 -5.83 30.70 -5.51
C PHE A 74 -4.87 30.83 -4.31
N SER A 75 -5.38 31.12 -3.13
CA SER A 75 -4.61 31.21 -1.88
C SER A 75 -4.47 29.88 -1.12
N ASN A 76 -4.82 28.75 -1.75
CA ASN A 76 -4.73 27.44 -1.11
C ASN A 76 -3.28 27.01 -0.87
N ASN A 77 -3.00 26.38 0.27
CA ASN A 77 -1.68 25.81 0.54
C ASN A 77 -1.52 24.46 -0.18
N LEU A 78 -1.25 24.52 -1.48
CA LEU A 78 -1.11 23.35 -2.33
C LEU A 78 -0.01 22.38 -1.86
N LEU A 79 1.08 22.91 -1.30
CA LEU A 79 2.21 22.09 -0.86
C LEU A 79 1.79 21.12 0.26
N MET A 80 1.01 21.61 1.23
CA MET A 80 0.49 20.77 2.31
C MET A 80 -0.44 19.67 1.78
N ASP A 81 -1.33 20.02 0.86
CA ASP A 81 -2.28 19.06 0.27
C ASP A 81 -1.55 17.94 -0.47
N VAL A 82 -0.53 18.29 -1.27
CA VAL A 82 0.28 17.32 -2.02
C VAL A 82 1.01 16.37 -1.07
N TRP A 83 1.60 16.88 0.01
CA TRP A 83 2.25 16.05 1.03
C TRP A 83 1.27 15.11 1.70
N LEU A 84 0.08 15.59 2.07
CA LEU A 84 -0.97 14.76 2.68
C LEU A 84 -1.43 13.65 1.73
N ILE A 85 -1.67 13.97 0.45
CA ILE A 85 -2.06 12.99 -0.56
C ILE A 85 -0.98 11.91 -0.70
N ALA A 86 0.30 12.29 -0.79
CA ALA A 86 1.40 11.34 -0.91
C ALA A 86 1.52 10.42 0.31
N MET A 87 1.44 10.99 1.52
CA MET A 87 1.53 10.23 2.76
C MET A 87 0.34 9.28 2.97
N VAL A 88 -0.87 9.73 2.66
CA VAL A 88 -2.08 8.90 2.73
C VAL A 88 -2.01 7.77 1.71
N ASN A 89 -1.58 8.05 0.48
CA ASN A 89 -1.38 7.02 -0.55
C ASN A 89 -0.38 5.96 -0.09
N ALA A 90 0.83 6.37 0.31
CA ALA A 90 1.87 5.45 0.76
C ALA A 90 1.46 4.66 2.00
N GLY A 91 0.85 5.31 2.99
CA GLY A 91 0.35 4.65 4.20
C GLY A 91 -0.74 3.62 3.89
N THR A 92 -1.66 3.95 2.99
CA THR A 92 -2.73 3.03 2.57
C THR A 92 -2.16 1.81 1.85
N SER A 93 -1.19 2.01 0.95
CA SER A 93 -0.49 0.91 0.26
C SER A 93 0.26 0.00 1.24
N LEU A 94 0.90 0.57 2.27
CA LEU A 94 1.59 -0.20 3.30
C LEU A 94 0.61 -1.03 4.14
N LEU A 95 -0.50 -0.45 4.57
CA LEU A 95 -1.56 -1.17 5.30
C LEU A 95 -2.13 -2.33 4.48
N ALA A 96 -2.37 -2.10 3.19
CA ALA A 96 -2.80 -3.16 2.27
C ALA A 96 -1.75 -4.27 2.15
N GLY A 97 -0.46 -3.92 2.06
CA GLY A 97 0.65 -4.87 2.07
C GLY A 97 0.67 -5.72 3.35
N ILE A 98 0.51 -5.09 4.52
CA ILE A 98 0.43 -5.79 5.81
C ILE A 98 -0.71 -6.81 5.80
N ILE A 99 -1.91 -6.41 5.38
CA ILE A 99 -3.08 -7.31 5.29
C ILE A 99 -2.76 -8.51 4.39
N VAL A 100 -2.30 -8.26 3.17
CA VAL A 100 -2.03 -9.31 2.17
C VAL A 100 -0.98 -10.29 2.66
N PHE A 101 0.15 -9.80 3.19
CA PHE A 101 1.22 -10.67 3.68
C PHE A 101 0.83 -11.43 4.94
N SER A 102 0.12 -10.81 5.90
CA SER A 102 -0.42 -11.54 7.05
C SER A 102 -1.38 -12.66 6.64
N THR A 103 -2.26 -12.41 5.67
CA THR A 103 -3.17 -13.45 5.13
C THR A 103 -2.40 -14.56 4.42
N MET A 104 -1.38 -14.25 3.61
CA MET A 104 -0.52 -15.28 3.00
C MET A 104 0.24 -16.12 4.03
N GLY A 105 0.68 -15.51 5.14
CA GLY A 105 1.27 -16.21 6.29
C GLY A 105 0.32 -17.24 6.89
N ASN A 106 -0.94 -16.86 7.08
CA ASN A 106 -1.97 -17.77 7.55
C ASN A 106 -2.26 -18.90 6.56
N ILE A 107 -2.33 -18.61 5.26
CA ILE A 107 -2.49 -19.65 4.22
C ILE A 107 -1.31 -20.65 4.25
N GLY A 108 -0.08 -20.16 4.39
CA GLY A 108 1.10 -21.02 4.53
C GLY A 108 1.00 -21.93 5.76
N TYR A 109 0.59 -21.37 6.91
CA TYR A 109 0.37 -22.12 8.13
C TYR A 109 -0.70 -23.23 7.98
N GLU A 110 -1.84 -22.91 7.39
CA GLU A 110 -2.92 -23.88 7.17
C GLU A 110 -2.52 -25.00 6.20
N LEU A 111 -1.71 -24.67 5.19
CA LEU A 111 -1.21 -25.64 4.20
C LEU A 111 0.05 -26.39 4.67
N GLY A 112 0.63 -26.05 5.82
CA GLY A 112 1.90 -26.59 6.28
C GLY A 112 3.08 -26.26 5.34
N LYS A 113 2.99 -25.15 4.60
CA LYS A 113 3.98 -24.72 3.60
C LYS A 113 4.73 -23.47 4.06
N ASN A 114 5.95 -23.30 3.59
CA ASN A 114 6.70 -22.07 3.85
C ASN A 114 6.08 -20.89 3.08
N ILE A 115 6.09 -19.69 3.68
CA ILE A 115 5.60 -18.46 3.04
C ILE A 115 6.26 -18.20 1.67
N THR A 116 7.53 -18.58 1.48
CA THR A 116 8.21 -18.42 0.18
C THR A 116 7.58 -19.24 -0.94
N GLU A 117 6.91 -20.35 -0.63
CA GLU A 117 6.21 -21.19 -1.62
C GLU A 117 4.82 -20.66 -1.96
N VAL A 118 4.26 -19.81 -1.09
CA VAL A 118 2.92 -19.22 -1.26
C VAL A 118 3.00 -17.85 -1.94
N VAL A 119 4.11 -17.13 -1.76
CA VAL A 119 4.35 -15.79 -2.33
C VAL A 119 4.97 -15.85 -3.74
N ALA A 120 5.64 -16.95 -4.10
CA ALA A 120 6.27 -17.15 -5.41
C ALA A 120 5.26 -17.40 -6.52
#